data_AF-A0A4Q7UZD8-F1
#
_entry.id   AF-A0A4Q7UZD8-F1
#
_cell.length_a   1.000
_cell.length_b   1.000
_cell.length_c   1.000
_cell.angle_alpha   90.00
_cell.angle_beta   90.00
_cell.angle_gamma   90.00
#
_symmetry.space_group_name_H-M   'P 1'
#
loop_
_entity.id
_entity.type
_entity.pdbx_description
1 polymer ?
#
loop_
_entity_poly.entity_id
_entity_poly.type
_entity_poly.pdbx_seq_one_letter_code
_entity_poly.pdbx_strand_id
1 'polypeptide(L)'
;MGLLNLTPHPVRVYHEKTPDRIRDLDEGLLFRIDPTEAPARLAMSDVGITWDVMDDYNTNYLAPVRRVRFGQVDNLPDPEEGTWLVVPLLVARDQPDRRDLLFPTREVRNMDGTVVGCRGFGQVDCGDGDGVDLTLGWSNSDTGPTGMRLYALDAGESPRWAVPHARVAEVPLMERGHHEGDRFRLVFAGDRFGRMR
;
A
#
# COMPACT_ATOMS: atom_id res chain seq x y z
N MET A 1 -9.82 15.50 18.83
CA MET A 1 -9.15 14.49 17.99
C MET A 1 -8.35 13.57 18.92
N GLY A 2 -8.62 12.27 18.94
CA GLY A 2 -7.83 11.26 19.66
C GLY A 2 -6.77 10.62 18.77
N LEU A 3 -5.74 10.02 19.38
CA LEU A 3 -4.68 9.31 18.68
C LEU A 3 -4.41 7.98 19.39
N LEU A 4 -4.60 6.87 18.70
CA LEU A 4 -4.48 5.52 19.25
C LEU A 4 -3.31 4.78 18.61
N ASN A 5 -2.41 4.24 19.43
CA ASN A 5 -1.25 3.49 18.92
C ASN A 5 -1.56 2.00 18.83
N LEU A 6 -1.74 1.51 17.60
CA LEU A 6 -1.93 0.12 17.25
C LEU A 6 -0.63 -0.53 16.73
N THR A 7 0.54 0.06 17.02
CA THR A 7 1.84 -0.59 16.81
C THR A 7 2.30 -1.32 18.08
N PRO A 8 3.21 -2.31 18.00
CA PRO A 8 3.64 -3.09 19.17
C PRO A 8 4.51 -2.33 20.18
N HIS A 9 4.99 -1.14 19.82
CA HIS A 9 5.96 -0.39 20.61
C HIS A 9 5.51 1.05 20.82
N PRO A 10 5.99 1.72 21.89
CA PRO A 10 5.71 3.13 22.09
C PRO A 10 6.21 3.96 20.92
N VAL A 11 5.36 4.85 20.42
CA VAL A 11 5.72 5.81 19.38
C VAL A 11 6.13 7.11 20.06
N ARG A 12 7.41 7.47 19.94
CA ARG A 12 7.93 8.78 20.33
C ARG A 12 7.93 9.70 19.13
N VAL A 13 7.34 10.87 19.28
CA VAL A 13 7.31 11.91 18.25
C VAL A 13 8.24 13.03 18.68
N TYR A 14 9.22 13.32 17.83
CA TYR A 14 10.23 14.36 18.05
C TYR A 14 9.92 15.59 17.19
N HIS A 15 10.49 16.72 17.59
CA HIS A 15 10.43 17.95 16.83
C HIS A 15 11.10 17.78 15.46
N GLU A 16 10.57 18.45 14.43
CA GLU A 16 11.07 18.38 13.05
C GLU A 16 12.57 18.69 12.92
N LYS A 17 13.08 19.56 13.80
CA LYS A 17 14.51 19.94 13.85
C LYS A 17 15.41 18.95 14.61
N THR A 18 14.85 17.94 15.28
CA THR A 18 15.64 16.91 15.97
C THR A 18 16.51 16.19 14.93
N PRO A 19 17.82 16.01 15.18
CA PRO A 19 18.71 15.37 14.22
C PRO A 19 18.35 13.90 14.01
N ASP A 20 18.84 13.30 12.92
CA ASP A 20 18.59 11.89 12.60
C ASP A 20 19.10 10.92 13.69
N ARG A 21 20.12 11.35 14.44
CA ARG A 21 20.70 10.59 15.53
C ARG A 21 20.74 11.43 16.80
N ILE A 22 20.23 10.86 17.89
CA ILE A 22 20.23 11.46 19.22
C ILE A 22 20.90 10.53 20.23
N ARG A 23 21.50 11.12 21.27
CA ARG A 23 22.04 10.36 22.41
C ARG A 23 21.03 10.30 23.57
N ASP A 24 20.34 11.41 23.82
CA ASP A 24 19.31 11.54 24.84
C ASP A 24 17.92 11.39 24.20
N LEU A 25 17.07 10.53 24.76
CA LEU A 25 15.72 10.27 24.24
C LEU A 25 14.72 11.37 24.57
N ASP A 26 15.05 12.26 25.51
CA ASP A 26 14.20 13.39 25.87
C ASP A 26 14.51 14.63 25.02
N GLU A 27 15.64 14.65 24.31
CA GLU A 27 16.05 15.77 23.47
C GLU A 27 15.11 15.96 22.28
N GLY A 28 14.33 17.05 22.31
CA GLY A 28 13.38 17.38 21.26
C GLY A 28 12.15 16.46 21.22
N LEU A 29 11.92 15.65 22.26
CA LEU A 29 10.71 14.84 22.39
C LEU A 29 9.49 15.75 22.56
N LEU A 30 8.48 15.58 21.70
CA LEU A 30 7.21 16.31 21.80
C LEU A 30 6.22 15.53 22.66
N PHE A 31 6.01 14.26 22.33
CA PHE A 31 5.11 13.38 23.06
C PHE A 31 5.39 11.91 22.76
N ARG A 32 4.82 11.04 23.60
CA ARG A 32 4.87 9.58 23.49
C ARG A 32 3.45 9.03 23.50
N ILE A 33 3.22 8.04 22.64
CA ILE A 33 1.95 7.29 22.59
C ILE A 33 2.25 5.83 22.92
N ASP A 34 1.72 5.35 24.03
CA ASP A 34 1.90 3.96 24.44
C ASP A 34 1.03 3.02 23.59
N PRO A 35 1.53 1.80 23.31
CA PRO A 35 0.79 0.83 22.51
C PRO A 35 -0.48 0.40 23.24
N THR A 36 -1.52 0.12 22.47
CA THR A 36 -2.71 -0.58 22.95
C THR A 36 -2.40 -2.06 23.24
N GLU A 37 -3.29 -2.71 24.00
CA GLU A 37 -3.17 -4.14 24.31
C GLU A 37 -3.27 -5.05 23.07
N ALA A 38 -3.96 -4.58 22.02
CA ALA A 38 -4.17 -5.32 20.79
C ALA A 38 -3.67 -4.53 19.56
N PRO A 39 -2.36 -4.57 19.25
CA PRO A 39 -1.80 -3.94 18.06
C PRO A 39 -2.40 -4.51 16.77
N ALA A 40 -2.66 -3.63 15.80
CA ALA A 40 -3.09 -4.02 14.47
C ALA A 40 -1.93 -4.70 13.73
N ARG A 41 -2.21 -5.83 13.09
CA ARG A 41 -1.18 -6.63 12.42
C ARG A 41 -1.74 -7.26 11.16
N LEU A 42 -0.95 -7.19 10.08
CA LEU A 42 -1.19 -7.99 8.89
C LEU A 42 -0.83 -9.45 9.19
N ALA A 43 -1.81 -10.35 9.09
CA ALA A 43 -1.60 -11.78 9.30
C ALA A 43 -0.54 -12.29 8.34
N MET A 44 0.31 -13.20 8.83
CA MET A 44 1.44 -13.71 8.06
C MET A 44 1.63 -15.20 8.37
N SER A 45 1.52 -16.04 7.34
CA SER A 45 1.73 -17.49 7.44
C SER A 45 2.96 -17.93 6.67
N ASP A 46 3.75 -18.84 7.26
CA ASP A 46 4.81 -19.55 6.53
C ASP A 46 4.17 -20.52 5.53
N VAL A 47 4.64 -20.49 4.29
CA VAL A 47 4.20 -21.40 3.23
C VAL A 47 5.31 -22.37 2.79
N GLY A 48 6.49 -22.31 3.43
CA GLY A 48 7.59 -23.25 3.24
C GLY A 48 8.96 -22.58 3.28
N ILE A 49 10.00 -23.42 3.33
CA ILE A 49 11.40 -23.00 3.27
C ILE A 49 12.04 -23.60 2.02
N THR A 50 12.69 -22.77 1.21
CA THR A 50 13.61 -23.21 0.15
C THR A 50 15.04 -22.94 0.59
N TRP A 51 16.01 -23.66 0.03
CA TRP A 51 17.43 -23.34 0.20
C TRP A 51 17.92 -22.80 -1.13
N ASP A 52 18.32 -21.54 -1.15
CA ASP A 52 18.80 -20.87 -2.36
C ASP A 52 20.28 -20.53 -2.23
N VAL A 53 20.96 -20.55 -3.38
CA VAL A 53 22.35 -20.11 -3.48
C VAL A 53 22.35 -18.60 -3.66
N MET A 54 22.98 -17.90 -2.73
CA MET A 54 23.21 -16.46 -2.78
C MET A 54 24.69 -16.22 -3.11
N ASP A 55 24.95 -15.36 -4.10
CA ASP A 55 26.30 -15.02 -4.55
C ASP A 55 26.65 -13.58 -4.10
N ASP A 56 27.79 -13.40 -3.43
CA ASP A 56 28.34 -12.09 -3.07
C ASP A 56 29.51 -11.61 -3.97
N TYR A 57 29.52 -12.08 -5.23
CA TYR A 57 30.57 -11.94 -6.24
C TYR A 57 31.84 -12.77 -6.00
N ASN A 58 32.13 -13.18 -4.75
CA ASN A 58 33.34 -13.94 -4.42
C ASN A 58 33.04 -15.27 -3.74
N THR A 59 31.83 -15.48 -3.20
CA THR A 59 31.47 -16.70 -2.48
C THR A 59 29.99 -17.01 -2.64
N ASN A 60 29.69 -18.30 -2.83
CA ASN A 60 28.34 -18.83 -2.83
C ASN A 60 27.96 -19.29 -1.41
N TYR A 61 26.87 -18.75 -0.89
CA TYR A 61 26.27 -19.16 0.38
C TYR A 61 24.96 -19.90 0.12
N LEU A 62 24.75 -21.01 0.82
CA LEU A 62 23.44 -21.66 0.86
C LEU A 62 22.65 -21.05 2.02
N ALA A 63 21.56 -20.35 1.71
CA ALA A 63 20.73 -19.67 2.70
C ALA A 63 19.29 -20.22 2.69
N PRO A 64 18.67 -20.40 3.87
CA PRO A 64 17.27 -20.74 3.95
C PRO A 64 16.42 -19.51 3.61
N VAL A 65 15.59 -19.61 2.58
CA VAL A 65 14.64 -18.59 2.17
C VAL A 65 13.24 -19.02 2.61
N ARG A 66 12.67 -18.28 3.56
CA ARG A 66 11.31 -18.53 4.04
C ARG A 66 10.32 -17.83 3.11
N ARG A 67 9.38 -18.60 2.57
CA ARG A 67 8.27 -18.08 1.78
C ARG A 67 7.10 -17.80 2.70
N VAL A 68 6.51 -16.62 2.53
CA VAL A 68 5.51 -16.11 3.46
C VAL A 68 4.32 -15.59 2.67
N ARG A 69 3.12 -15.80 3.20
CA ARG A 69 1.88 -15.30 2.63
C ARG A 69 1.24 -14.34 3.63
N PHE A 70 0.87 -13.16 3.14
CA PHE A 70 0.08 -12.21 3.90
C PHE A 70 -1.41 -12.57 3.83
N GLY A 71 -2.09 -12.47 4.97
CA GLY A 71 -3.52 -12.66 5.13
C GLY A 71 -4.23 -11.33 5.35
N GLN A 72 -5.33 -11.37 6.10
CA GLN A 72 -6.09 -10.17 6.46
C GLN A 72 -5.41 -9.38 7.58
N VAL A 73 -5.82 -8.13 7.78
CA VAL A 73 -5.45 -7.36 8.96
C VAL A 73 -6.31 -7.78 10.15
N ASP A 74 -5.64 -8.11 11.25
CA ASP A 74 -6.25 -8.41 12.55
C ASP A 74 -6.13 -7.20 13.49
N ASN A 75 -7.06 -7.11 14.45
CA ASN A 75 -7.10 -6.09 15.51
C ASN A 75 -7.09 -4.64 15.01
N LEU A 76 -7.64 -4.39 13.83
CA LEU A 76 -7.88 -3.04 13.34
C LEU A 76 -9.34 -2.66 13.61
N PRO A 77 -9.62 -1.71 14.53
CA PRO A 77 -10.98 -1.26 14.77
C PRO A 77 -11.54 -0.50 13.57
N ASP A 78 -12.87 -0.43 13.52
CA ASP A 78 -13.59 0.41 12.57
C ASP A 78 -13.22 1.89 12.74
N PRO A 79 -13.28 2.69 11.66
CA PRO A 79 -13.01 4.12 11.75
C PRO A 79 -14.00 4.82 12.68
N GLU A 80 -13.49 5.68 13.56
CA GLU A 80 -14.29 6.51 14.46
C GLU A 80 -14.01 8.00 14.20
N GLU A 81 -15.07 8.81 14.13
CA GLU A 81 -14.95 10.23 13.86
C GLU A 81 -14.07 10.92 14.92
N GLY A 82 -13.07 11.66 14.44
CA GLY A 82 -12.15 12.38 15.31
C GLY A 82 -11.09 11.50 15.98
N THR A 83 -10.92 10.24 15.59
CA THR A 83 -9.83 9.36 16.07
C THR A 83 -8.88 9.01 14.93
N TRP A 84 -7.59 9.16 15.18
CA TRP A 84 -6.52 8.69 14.30
C TRP A 84 -5.91 7.40 14.84
N LEU A 85 -5.67 6.42 13.96
CA LEU A 85 -5.06 5.14 14.33
C LEU A 85 -3.63 5.07 13.78
N VAL A 86 -2.64 4.95 14.68
CA VAL A 86 -1.25 4.75 14.30
C VAL A 86 -0.98 3.26 14.13
N VAL A 87 -0.70 2.83 12.91
CA VAL A 87 -0.49 1.42 12.51
C VAL A 87 0.87 1.22 11.83
N PRO A 88 1.37 -0.02 11.71
CA PRO A 88 2.52 -0.31 10.85
C PRO A 88 2.24 0.04 9.38
N LEU A 89 3.26 0.48 8.63
CA LEU A 89 3.10 0.83 7.21
C LEU A 89 2.47 -0.29 6.36
N LEU A 90 2.76 -1.56 6.65
CA LEU A 90 2.15 -2.69 5.94
C LEU A 90 0.63 -2.76 6.15
N VAL A 91 0.15 -2.46 7.36
CA VAL A 91 -1.29 -2.41 7.66
C VAL A 91 -1.94 -1.23 6.93
N ALA A 92 -1.33 -0.04 6.98
CA ALA A 92 -1.85 1.12 6.24
C ALA A 92 -1.91 0.87 4.72
N ARG A 93 -0.91 0.18 4.15
CA ARG A 93 -0.88 -0.16 2.72
C ARG A 93 -1.89 -1.21 2.31
N ASP A 94 -2.19 -2.17 3.19
CA ASP A 94 -3.21 -3.19 2.95
C ASP A 94 -4.64 -2.61 3.02
N GLN A 95 -4.80 -1.43 3.62
CA GLN A 95 -6.08 -0.76 3.83
C GLN A 95 -6.12 0.60 3.11
N PRO A 96 -5.97 0.65 1.77
CA PRO A 96 -5.79 1.89 1.02
C PRO A 96 -7.00 2.84 1.09
N ASP A 97 -8.20 2.33 1.34
CA ASP A 97 -9.41 3.15 1.43
C ASP A 97 -9.59 3.80 2.82
N ARG A 98 -8.77 3.45 3.81
CA ARG A 98 -8.86 3.95 5.19
C ARG A 98 -8.08 5.26 5.37
N ARG A 99 -8.81 6.37 5.43
CA ARG A 99 -8.26 7.74 5.57
C ARG A 99 -7.98 8.18 7.01
N ASP A 100 -8.21 7.31 7.99
CA ASP A 100 -7.95 7.53 9.43
C ASP A 100 -6.65 6.85 9.92
N LEU A 101 -5.92 6.19 9.02
CA LEU A 101 -4.68 5.49 9.35
C LEU A 101 -3.46 6.39 9.15
N LEU A 102 -2.57 6.33 10.15
CA LEU A 102 -1.28 6.98 10.17
C LEU A 102 -0.18 5.93 10.38
N PHE A 103 1.00 6.16 9.83
CA PHE A 103 2.19 5.36 10.16
C PHE A 103 3.37 6.28 10.53
N PRO A 104 4.25 5.90 11.47
CA PRO A 104 5.44 6.69 11.80
C PRO A 104 6.33 6.91 10.56
N THR A 105 6.82 8.13 10.35
CA THR A 105 7.73 8.48 9.24
C THR A 105 8.82 9.44 9.69
N ARG A 106 9.91 9.53 8.91
CA ARG A 106 11.10 10.35 9.22
C ARG A 106 11.71 9.95 10.56
N GLU A 107 12.16 8.70 10.58
CA GLU A 107 12.72 8.02 11.75
C GLU A 107 13.82 8.84 12.43
N VAL A 108 13.85 8.75 13.75
CA VAL A 108 14.94 9.23 14.60
C VAL A 108 15.58 7.99 15.22
N ARG A 109 16.90 7.92 15.19
CA ARG A 109 17.67 6.78 15.67
C ARG A 109 18.52 7.16 16.87
N ASN A 110 18.85 6.20 17.72
CA ASN A 110 19.90 6.40 18.70
C ASN A 110 21.29 6.30 18.04
N MET A 111 22.34 6.51 18.83
CA MET A 111 23.72 6.39 18.36
C MET A 111 24.06 4.99 17.84
N ASP A 112 23.42 3.93 18.37
CA ASP A 112 23.59 2.55 17.92
C ASP A 112 22.83 2.24 16.61
N GLY A 113 22.09 3.21 16.07
CA GLY A 113 21.32 3.05 14.83
C GLY A 113 19.95 2.40 15.01
N THR A 114 19.52 2.11 16.25
CA THR A 114 18.17 1.63 16.56
C THR A 114 17.17 2.77 16.39
N VAL A 115 16.02 2.50 15.74
CA VAL A 115 14.93 3.47 15.63
C VAL A 115 14.29 3.68 17.00
N VAL A 116 14.26 4.93 17.47
CA VAL A 116 13.73 5.31 18.80
C VAL A 116 12.48 6.19 18.73
N GLY A 117 12.10 6.61 17.53
CA GLY A 117 10.84 7.31 17.25
C GLY A 117 10.83 7.92 15.86
N CYS A 118 10.01 8.95 15.66
CA CYS A 118 9.77 9.59 14.37
C CYS A 118 9.58 11.10 14.53
N ARG A 119 9.70 11.86 13.44
CA ARG A 119 9.40 13.31 13.42
C ARG A 119 8.01 13.64 12.89
N GLY A 120 7.29 12.64 12.39
CA GLY A 120 5.93 12.82 11.94
C GLY A 120 5.25 11.51 11.60
N PHE A 121 4.07 11.67 11.01
CA PHE A 121 3.25 10.58 10.51
C PHE A 121 3.05 10.71 9.01
N GLY A 122 3.08 9.59 8.32
CA GLY A 122 2.66 9.48 6.93
C GLY A 122 1.25 8.90 6.87
N GLN A 123 0.60 9.15 5.74
CA GLN A 123 -0.62 8.50 5.32
C GLN A 123 -0.37 7.89 3.95
N VAL A 124 -1.01 6.75 3.66
CA VAL A 124 -0.94 6.18 2.33
C VAL A 124 -1.76 7.08 1.42
N ASP A 125 -1.10 7.71 0.46
CA ASP A 125 -1.80 8.36 -0.62
C ASP A 125 -2.37 7.25 -1.51
N CYS A 126 -3.68 7.06 -1.44
CA CYS A 126 -4.41 6.16 -2.34
C CYS A 126 -4.43 6.67 -3.78
N GLY A 127 -3.85 7.85 -4.04
CA GLY A 127 -3.95 8.51 -5.32
C GLY A 127 -5.41 8.87 -5.55
N ASP A 128 -5.87 9.96 -4.96
CA ASP A 128 -7.09 10.65 -5.43
C ASP A 128 -6.89 11.23 -6.85
N GLY A 129 -5.91 10.75 -7.62
CA GLY A 129 -5.71 11.04 -9.03
C GLY A 129 -6.53 10.08 -9.88
N ASP A 130 -7.74 10.50 -10.25
CA ASP A 130 -8.46 10.13 -11.47
C ASP A 130 -8.35 8.64 -11.91
N GLY A 131 -8.40 7.71 -10.95
CA GLY A 131 -8.45 6.28 -11.23
C GLY A 131 -9.86 5.91 -11.66
N VAL A 132 -10.03 5.49 -12.90
CA VAL A 132 -11.32 5.01 -13.42
C VAL A 132 -11.48 3.53 -13.07
N ASP A 133 -12.60 3.18 -12.45
CA ASP A 133 -13.01 1.79 -12.27
C ASP A 133 -13.41 1.23 -13.63
N LEU A 134 -12.80 0.11 -14.03
CA LEU A 134 -13.03 -0.50 -15.33
C LEU A 134 -13.72 -1.85 -15.17
N THR A 135 -14.74 -2.06 -16.00
CA THR A 135 -15.37 -3.37 -16.19
C THR A 135 -14.90 -3.94 -17.52
N LEU A 136 -14.38 -5.17 -17.52
CA LEU A 136 -14.09 -5.87 -18.77
C LEU A 136 -15.39 -6.15 -19.53
N GLY A 137 -15.44 -5.74 -20.79
CA GLY A 137 -16.49 -6.10 -21.75
C GLY A 137 -15.89 -6.62 -23.05
N TRP A 138 -16.55 -7.61 -23.66
CA TRP A 138 -16.15 -8.15 -24.95
C TRP A 138 -16.82 -7.36 -26.08
N SER A 139 -16.05 -6.95 -27.09
CA SER A 139 -16.63 -6.31 -28.28
C SER A 139 -17.08 -7.28 -29.37
N ASN A 140 -16.72 -8.57 -29.28
CA ASN A 140 -17.20 -9.63 -30.17
C ASN A 140 -17.08 -11.00 -29.50
N SER A 141 -18.17 -11.77 -29.49
CA SER A 141 -18.18 -13.17 -29.01
C SER A 141 -17.37 -14.13 -29.88
N ASP A 142 -17.03 -13.72 -31.11
CA ASP A 142 -16.62 -14.66 -32.17
C ASP A 142 -15.11 -14.66 -32.48
N THR A 143 -14.30 -13.74 -31.92
CA THR A 143 -12.87 -13.59 -32.30
C THR A 143 -11.87 -14.24 -31.33
N GLY A 144 -12.30 -14.70 -30.17
CA GLY A 144 -11.41 -15.28 -29.16
C GLY A 144 -10.25 -14.34 -28.73
N PRO A 145 -9.25 -14.86 -28.00
CA PRO A 145 -8.26 -14.06 -27.26
C PRO A 145 -7.24 -13.29 -28.12
N THR A 146 -7.23 -13.44 -29.45
CA THR A 146 -6.21 -12.87 -30.35
C THR A 146 -6.57 -11.49 -30.93
N GLY A 147 -7.68 -10.88 -30.51
CA GLY A 147 -8.14 -9.55 -30.94
C GLY A 147 -8.57 -8.62 -29.80
N MET A 148 -8.01 -8.80 -28.61
CA MET A 148 -8.45 -8.12 -27.39
C MET A 148 -8.25 -6.59 -27.47
N ARG A 149 -9.32 -5.83 -27.23
CA ARG A 149 -9.27 -4.40 -26.94
C ARG A 149 -9.94 -4.15 -25.59
N LEU A 150 -9.20 -3.54 -24.67
CA LEU A 150 -9.69 -3.13 -23.36
C LEU A 150 -10.46 -1.80 -23.53
N TYR A 151 -11.67 -1.73 -23.00
CA TYR A 151 -12.45 -0.49 -23.00
C TYR A 151 -12.56 0.05 -21.58
N ALA A 152 -12.41 1.37 -21.46
CA ALA A 152 -12.76 2.09 -20.25
C ALA A 152 -14.12 2.74 -20.39
N LEU A 153 -15.03 2.40 -19.46
CA LEU A 153 -16.32 3.05 -19.30
C LEU A 153 -16.30 3.81 -17.98
N ASP A 154 -16.71 5.07 -18.00
CA ASP A 154 -16.95 5.80 -16.75
C ASP A 154 -18.05 5.08 -15.96
N ALA A 155 -17.84 4.96 -14.65
CA ALA A 155 -18.73 4.24 -13.74
C ALA A 155 -20.16 4.85 -13.80
N GLY A 156 -21.07 4.17 -14.48
CA GLY A 156 -22.47 4.58 -14.59
C GLY A 156 -23.10 4.40 -15.97
N GLU A 157 -22.31 4.20 -17.02
CA GLU A 157 -22.85 3.95 -18.37
C GLU A 157 -22.89 2.47 -18.72
N SER A 158 -24.07 1.94 -19.05
CA SER A 158 -24.21 0.63 -19.69
C SER A 158 -23.76 0.71 -21.15
N PRO A 159 -23.01 -0.27 -21.69
CA PRO A 159 -22.43 -0.16 -23.01
C PRO A 159 -23.52 -0.22 -24.08
N ARG A 160 -23.82 0.93 -24.70
CA ARG A 160 -24.55 0.98 -25.97
C ARG A 160 -23.52 1.07 -27.08
N TRP A 161 -22.94 -0.09 -27.42
CA TRP A 161 -22.23 -0.36 -28.68
C TRP A 161 -21.33 0.79 -29.18
N ALA A 162 -20.15 0.94 -28.57
CA ALA A 162 -18.98 1.70 -29.07
C ALA A 162 -19.23 3.17 -29.52
N VAL A 163 -18.92 4.12 -28.64
CA VAL A 163 -18.69 5.52 -29.04
C VAL A 163 -17.22 5.72 -29.47
N PRO A 164 -16.90 6.52 -30.51
CA PRO A 164 -15.55 6.68 -31.06
C PRO A 164 -14.55 7.44 -30.17
N HIS A 165 -14.90 7.72 -28.91
CA HIS A 165 -14.13 8.58 -28.00
C HIS A 165 -13.62 7.85 -26.76
N ALA A 166 -13.85 6.55 -26.63
CA ALA A 166 -13.19 5.75 -25.60
C ALA A 166 -11.67 5.74 -25.89
N ARG A 167 -10.87 6.34 -25.01
CA ARG A 167 -9.41 6.24 -25.10
C ARG A 167 -9.02 4.79 -24.84
N VAL A 168 -8.62 4.09 -25.89
CA VAL A 168 -8.22 2.69 -25.82
C VAL A 168 -6.78 2.62 -25.32
N ALA A 169 -6.57 2.04 -24.14
CA ALA A 169 -5.26 1.55 -23.74
C ALA A 169 -5.20 0.06 -24.08
N GLU A 170 -4.44 -0.30 -25.13
CA GLU A 170 -4.14 -1.71 -25.40
C GLU A 170 -3.09 -2.17 -24.40
N VAL A 171 -3.52 -2.90 -23.37
CA VAL A 171 -2.63 -3.56 -22.42
C VAL A 171 -2.62 -5.05 -22.76
N PRO A 172 -1.45 -5.66 -23.06
CA PRO A 172 -1.38 -7.10 -23.22
C PRO A 172 -1.68 -7.77 -21.88
N LEU A 173 -2.87 -8.38 -21.77
CA LEU A 173 -3.23 -9.20 -20.63
C LEU A 173 -2.37 -10.47 -20.66
N MET A 174 -1.39 -10.55 -19.75
CA MET A 174 -0.52 -11.71 -19.61
C MET A 174 -1.32 -12.89 -19.01
N GLU A 175 -1.63 -13.88 -19.85
CA GLU A 175 -1.91 -15.31 -19.57
C GLU A 175 -2.44 -15.71 -18.17
N ARG A 176 -3.47 -15.04 -17.65
CA ARG A 176 -4.31 -15.61 -16.58
C ARG A 176 -5.76 -15.60 -17.01
N GLY A 177 -6.47 -16.68 -16.69
CA GLY A 177 -7.87 -16.90 -17.04
C GLY A 177 -8.76 -15.85 -16.39
N HIS A 178 -9.00 -14.76 -17.12
CA HIS A 178 -9.94 -13.70 -16.75
C HIS A 178 -11.30 -14.00 -17.36
N HIS A 179 -12.36 -13.64 -16.64
CA HIS A 179 -13.74 -13.86 -17.03
C HIS A 179 -14.47 -12.53 -17.26
N GLU A 180 -15.60 -12.58 -17.97
CA GLU A 180 -16.45 -11.42 -18.20
C GLU A 180 -16.91 -10.81 -16.87
N GLY A 181 -16.86 -9.48 -16.74
CA GLY A 181 -17.28 -8.80 -15.52
C GLY A 181 -16.24 -8.74 -14.40
N ASP A 182 -15.05 -9.32 -14.59
CA ASP A 182 -13.92 -9.07 -13.69
C ASP A 182 -13.67 -7.55 -13.60
N ARG A 183 -13.55 -7.04 -12.37
CA ARG A 183 -13.31 -5.61 -12.09
C ARG A 183 -11.82 -5.37 -11.91
N PHE A 184 -11.33 -4.30 -12.53
CA PHE A 184 -9.95 -3.87 -12.38
C PHE A 184 -9.90 -2.38 -12.08
N ARG A 185 -8.95 -1.98 -11.24
CA ARG A 185 -8.61 -0.58 -11.02
C ARG A 185 -7.36 -0.28 -11.82
N LEU A 186 -7.48 0.56 -12.85
CA LEU A 186 -6.32 1.04 -13.60
C LEU A 186 -5.74 2.23 -12.84
N VAL A 187 -4.58 2.02 -12.23
CA VAL A 187 -3.84 3.06 -11.52
C VAL A 187 -2.88 3.70 -12.52
N PHE A 188 -3.10 4.97 -12.85
CA PHE A 188 -2.19 5.70 -13.72
C PHE A 188 -0.93 6.08 -12.95
N ALA A 189 0.21 5.49 -13.32
CA ALA A 189 1.50 5.86 -12.74
C ALA A 189 2.04 7.16 -13.37
N GLY A 190 1.77 8.30 -12.74
CA GLY A 190 2.59 9.53 -12.83
C GLY A 190 2.35 10.49 -14.01
N ASP A 191 1.97 11.74 -13.66
CA ASP A 191 2.34 13.05 -14.21
C ASP A 191 2.43 13.34 -15.73
N ARG A 192 1.81 12.54 -16.59
CA ARG A 192 1.66 12.91 -18.02
C ARG A 192 0.25 12.78 -18.57
N PHE A 193 -0.68 13.49 -17.97
CA PHE A 193 -1.67 14.21 -18.77
C PHE A 193 -1.58 15.69 -18.45
N GLY A 194 -0.73 16.39 -19.20
CA GLY A 194 -0.85 17.82 -19.31
C GLY A 194 -2.30 18.14 -19.68
N ARG A 195 -2.91 19.06 -18.92
CA ARG A 195 -4.16 19.71 -19.34
C ARG A 195 -4.00 20.12 -20.80
N MET A 196 -4.73 19.46 -21.69
CA MET A 196 -4.96 19.96 -23.03
C MET A 196 -6.46 20.25 -23.13
N ARG A 197 -6.71 21.52 -23.45
CA ARG A 197 -8.02 22.16 -23.63
C ARG A 197 -8.96 21.39 -24.52
#